data_AF-A0A7C2TI93-F1
#
_entry.id   AF-A0A7C2TI93-F1
#
_cell.length_a   1.000
_cell.length_b   1.000
_cell.length_c   1.000
_cell.angle_alpha   90.00
_cell.angle_beta   90.00
_cell.angle_gamma   90.00
#
_symmetry.space_group_name_H-M   'P 1'
#
loop_
_entity.id
_entity.type
_entity.pdbx_description
1 polymer ?
#
loop_
_entity_poly.entity_id
_entity_poly.type
_entity_poly.pdbx_seq_one_letter_code
_entity_poly.pdbx_strand_id
1 'polypeptide(L)'
;ARIVTNLDDLFEKDLGSAALVEERKIEEDRWVFIEGCKHPKSVTLLLRGGSQRVVDEVERSVHDAIMVVKDVMETPLIVAGGGAPETYAAAKVRSWSKSLEGREQLAAEKFADALESIPLALAENAGMDPIDTLASLRSRQLKGEKWTGIDVMKTRIANMKSSDIIEPLTVKYQIVSAASEAACMILRIDDVIATAKSSAPPSGGEGGMPPGMGGMGGGGMPGMGGGMPDMGGMM
;
A
#
# COMPACT_ATOMS: atom_id res chain seq x y z
N ALA A 1 -17.28 -7.79 -30.53
CA ALA A 1 -16.04 -7.29 -31.11
C ALA A 1 -14.87 -8.19 -30.74
N ARG A 2 -14.05 -8.59 -31.72
CA ARG A 2 -12.75 -9.24 -31.50
C ARG A 2 -11.68 -8.54 -32.35
N ILE A 3 -10.43 -8.61 -31.92
CA ILE A 3 -9.30 -8.06 -32.69
C ILE A 3 -9.04 -9.00 -33.87
N VAL A 4 -8.99 -8.43 -35.07
CA VAL A 4 -8.67 -9.14 -36.32
C VAL A 4 -7.43 -8.48 -36.92
N THR A 5 -6.43 -9.28 -37.28
CA THR A 5 -5.12 -8.79 -37.74
C THR A 5 -5.00 -8.66 -39.26
N ASN A 6 -5.78 -9.44 -40.03
CA ASN A 6 -5.82 -9.36 -41.49
C ASN A 6 -7.19 -8.87 -41.95
N LEU A 7 -7.21 -8.00 -42.97
CA LEU A 7 -8.47 -7.49 -43.53
C LEU A 7 -9.32 -8.59 -44.17
N ASP A 8 -8.69 -9.59 -44.78
CA ASP A 8 -9.40 -10.72 -45.41
C ASP A 8 -10.12 -11.63 -44.40
N ASP A 9 -9.74 -11.55 -43.11
CA ASP A 9 -10.33 -12.32 -42.02
C ASP A 9 -11.43 -11.53 -41.26
N LEU A 10 -11.80 -10.34 -41.73
CA LEU A 10 -12.78 -9.46 -41.09
C LEU A 10 -14.21 -9.81 -41.51
N PHE A 11 -15.02 -10.26 -40.56
CA PHE A 11 -16.43 -10.59 -40.78
C PHE A 11 -17.36 -9.74 -39.89
N GLU A 12 -18.64 -9.62 -40.25
CA GLU A 12 -19.64 -8.85 -39.47
C GLU A 12 -19.72 -9.26 -38.00
N LYS A 13 -19.56 -10.56 -37.71
CA LYS A 13 -19.54 -11.12 -36.35
C LYS A 13 -18.39 -10.58 -35.48
N ASP A 14 -17.37 -9.98 -36.11
CA ASP A 14 -16.17 -9.47 -35.45
C ASP A 14 -16.33 -8.03 -34.99
N LEU A 15 -17.37 -7.34 -35.46
CA LEU A 15 -17.67 -5.95 -35.15
C LEU A 15 -18.32 -5.80 -33.76
N GLY A 16 -18.28 -4.58 -33.23
CA GLY A 16 -18.95 -4.17 -31.99
C GLY A 16 -20.08 -3.20 -32.29
N SER A 17 -20.96 -2.99 -31.31
CA SER A 17 -22.01 -1.97 -31.38
C SER A 17 -21.96 -1.07 -30.16
N ALA A 18 -22.04 0.23 -30.39
CA ALA A 18 -22.18 1.27 -29.36
C ALA A 18 -23.34 2.20 -29.74
N ALA A 19 -23.96 2.82 -28.75
CA ALA A 19 -25.04 3.77 -28.99
C ALA A 19 -24.48 5.13 -29.45
N LEU A 20 -23.31 5.51 -28.94
CA LEU A 20 -22.64 6.77 -29.24
C LEU A 20 -21.15 6.52 -29.45
N VAL A 21 -20.63 7.08 -30.54
CA VAL A 21 -19.20 7.17 -30.82
C VAL A 21 -18.93 8.60 -31.24
N GLU A 22 -18.23 9.37 -30.41
CA GLU A 22 -17.92 10.76 -30.72
C GLU A 22 -16.55 11.18 -30.19
N GLU A 23 -15.91 12.11 -30.91
CA GLU A 23 -14.70 12.78 -30.44
C GLU A 23 -15.11 14.01 -29.63
N ARG A 24 -14.73 14.06 -28.36
CA ARG A 24 -14.89 15.25 -27.51
C ARG A 24 -13.52 15.84 -27.22
N LYS A 25 -13.39 17.17 -27.36
CA LYS A 25 -12.21 17.88 -26.87
C LYS A 25 -12.35 18.12 -25.37
N ILE A 26 -11.41 17.60 -24.59
CA ILE A 26 -11.32 17.82 -23.15
C ILE A 26 -10.01 18.54 -22.89
N GLU A 27 -10.11 19.78 -22.41
CA GLU A 27 -8.97 20.68 -22.24
C GLU A 27 -8.22 20.90 -23.56
N GLU A 28 -6.97 20.47 -23.67
CA GLU A 28 -6.16 20.62 -24.88
C GLU A 28 -6.25 19.38 -25.80
N ASP A 29 -6.66 18.23 -25.25
CA ASP A 29 -6.64 16.94 -25.91
C ASP A 29 -7.99 16.56 -26.53
N ARG A 30 -7.93 15.70 -27.55
CA ARG A 30 -9.13 15.10 -28.16
C ARG A 30 -9.22 13.64 -27.78
N TRP A 31 -10.38 13.26 -27.26
CA TRP A 31 -10.65 11.92 -26.75
C TRP A 31 -11.85 11.33 -27.50
N VAL A 32 -11.78 10.03 -27.80
CA VAL A 32 -12.89 9.31 -28.44
C VAL A 32 -13.70 8.61 -27.35
N PHE A 33 -14.97 8.98 -27.24
CA PHE A 33 -15.93 8.39 -26.32
C PHE A 33 -16.77 7.35 -27.04
N ILE A 34 -16.77 6.13 -26.51
CA ILE A 34 -17.61 5.02 -26.98
C ILE A 34 -18.56 4.67 -25.84
N GLU A 35 -19.82 5.08 -25.95
CA GLU A 35 -20.82 5.01 -24.88
C GLU A 35 -22.04 4.16 -25.31
N GLY A 36 -22.74 3.60 -24.32
CA GLY A 36 -23.94 2.78 -24.56
C GLY A 36 -23.67 1.44 -25.26
N CYS A 37 -22.52 0.81 -24.99
CA CYS A 37 -22.21 -0.54 -25.44
C CYS A 37 -23.17 -1.57 -24.84
N LYS A 38 -23.58 -2.57 -25.63
CA LYS A 38 -24.39 -3.70 -25.14
C LYS A 38 -23.51 -4.67 -24.35
N HIS A 39 -23.86 -4.95 -23.09
CA HIS A 39 -23.13 -5.85 -22.19
C HIS A 39 -21.61 -5.60 -22.15
N PRO A 40 -21.17 -4.39 -21.75
CA PRO A 40 -19.75 -4.06 -21.71
C PRO A 40 -19.04 -4.92 -20.66
N LYS A 41 -17.99 -5.64 -21.06
CA LYS A 41 -17.10 -6.36 -20.14
C LYS A 41 -15.98 -5.47 -19.56
N SER A 42 -15.86 -4.25 -20.07
CA SER A 42 -14.91 -3.24 -19.62
C SER A 42 -15.60 -1.88 -19.68
N VAL A 43 -15.36 -1.07 -18.67
CA VAL A 43 -15.84 0.31 -18.55
C VAL A 43 -14.66 1.19 -18.16
N THR A 44 -14.70 2.45 -18.56
CA THR A 44 -13.66 3.44 -18.26
C THR A 44 -14.23 4.54 -17.39
N LEU A 45 -13.51 4.91 -16.34
CA LEU A 45 -13.81 6.09 -15.52
C LEU A 45 -12.81 7.19 -15.87
N LEU A 46 -13.32 8.33 -16.33
CA LEU A 46 -12.49 9.51 -16.57
C LEU A 46 -12.43 10.37 -15.31
N LEU A 47 -11.27 10.36 -14.65
CA LEU A 47 -11.02 11.15 -13.45
C LEU A 47 -10.36 12.48 -13.82
N ARG A 48 -10.79 13.56 -13.17
CA ARG A 48 -10.25 14.91 -13.38
C ARG A 48 -9.96 15.57 -12.05
N GLY A 49 -8.90 16.36 -11.98
CA GLY A 49 -8.48 17.07 -10.78
C GLY A 49 -7.64 18.29 -11.11
N GLY A 50 -7.58 19.26 -10.19
CA GLY A 50 -6.87 20.53 -10.42
C GLY A 50 -5.33 20.41 -10.41
N SER A 51 -4.79 19.25 -10.05
CA SER A 51 -3.36 18.94 -10.13
C SER A 51 -3.17 17.44 -10.29
N GLN A 52 -2.03 17.02 -10.86
CA GLN A 52 -1.72 15.59 -11.05
C GLN A 52 -1.79 14.81 -9.73
N ARG A 53 -1.26 15.38 -8.65
CA ARG A 53 -1.31 14.75 -7.31
C ARG A 53 -2.74 14.43 -6.86
N VAL A 54 -3.70 15.31 -7.15
CA VAL A 54 -5.11 15.08 -6.79
C VAL A 54 -5.70 13.97 -7.65
N VAL A 55 -5.37 13.94 -8.95
CA VAL A 55 -5.82 12.88 -9.85
C VAL A 55 -5.29 11.53 -9.38
N ASP A 56 -4.00 11.42 -9.06
CA ASP A 56 -3.37 10.19 -8.59
C ASP A 56 -4.03 9.68 -7.29
N GLU A 57 -4.37 10.58 -6.36
CA GLU A 57 -5.04 10.22 -5.11
C GLU A 57 -6.50 9.77 -5.34
N VAL A 58 -7.21 10.42 -6.24
CA VAL A 58 -8.58 10.03 -6.60
C VAL A 58 -8.58 8.68 -7.32
N GLU A 59 -7.63 8.43 -8.22
CA GLU A 59 -7.46 7.14 -8.90
C GLU A 59 -7.27 6.03 -7.87
N ARG A 60 -6.33 6.23 -6.93
CA ARG A 60 -6.08 5.28 -5.84
C ARG A 60 -7.33 5.04 -4.99
N SER A 61 -8.02 6.11 -4.58
CA SER A 61 -9.23 6.02 -3.75
C SER A 61 -10.37 5.27 -4.45
N VAL A 62 -10.58 5.53 -5.74
CA VAL A 62 -11.59 4.85 -6.56
C VAL A 62 -11.22 3.38 -6.75
N HIS A 63 -9.95 3.09 -7.00
CA HIS A 63 -9.45 1.72 -7.11
C HIS A 63 -9.72 0.93 -5.83
N ASP A 64 -9.34 1.47 -4.68
CA ASP A 64 -9.55 0.84 -3.36
C ASP A 64 -11.05 0.59 -3.11
N ALA A 65 -11.91 1.57 -3.42
CA ALA A 65 -13.37 1.42 -3.26
C ALA A 65 -13.95 0.30 -4.14
N ILE A 66 -13.51 0.20 -5.40
CA ILE A 66 -13.93 -0.86 -6.32
C ILE A 66 -13.47 -2.23 -5.80
N MET A 67 -12.25 -2.33 -5.28
CA MET A 67 -11.71 -3.58 -4.73
C MET A 67 -12.50 -4.04 -3.51
N VAL A 68 -12.90 -3.13 -2.61
CA VAL A 68 -13.78 -3.46 -1.47
C VAL A 68 -15.13 -4.01 -1.93
N VAL A 69 -15.74 -3.41 -2.96
CA VAL A 69 -17.01 -3.92 -3.52
C VAL A 69 -16.82 -5.29 -4.15
N LYS A 70 -15.72 -5.49 -4.88
CA LYS A 70 -15.36 -6.77 -5.47
C LYS A 70 -15.22 -7.86 -4.39
N ASP A 71 -14.53 -7.59 -3.29
CA ASP A 71 -14.34 -8.55 -2.20
C ASP A 71 -15.69 -9.03 -1.62
N VAL A 72 -16.65 -8.13 -1.47
CA VAL A 72 -18.01 -8.47 -0.99
C VAL A 72 -18.80 -9.26 -2.05
N MET A 73 -18.62 -8.96 -3.34
CA MET A 73 -19.24 -9.71 -4.42
C MET A 73 -18.69 -11.14 -4.52
N GLU A 74 -17.40 -11.33 -4.31
CA GLU A 74 -16.75 -12.65 -4.32
C GLU A 74 -17.04 -13.43 -3.04
N THR A 75 -16.97 -12.77 -1.88
CA THR A 75 -17.24 -13.35 -0.56
C THR A 75 -18.26 -12.49 0.20
N PRO A 76 -19.55 -12.88 0.24
CA PRO A 76 -20.63 -12.05 0.79
C PRO A 76 -20.70 -12.10 2.33
N LEU A 77 -19.57 -11.82 2.99
CA LEU A 77 -19.43 -11.78 4.45
C LEU A 77 -18.91 -10.41 4.88
N ILE A 78 -19.61 -9.81 5.83
CA ILE A 78 -19.30 -8.46 6.34
C ILE A 78 -19.17 -8.45 7.86
N VAL A 79 -18.44 -7.47 8.37
CA VAL A 79 -18.31 -7.15 9.78
C VAL A 79 -18.58 -5.66 10.01
N ALA A 80 -18.91 -5.29 11.25
CA ALA A 80 -19.03 -3.88 11.61
C ALA A 80 -17.62 -3.28 11.71
N GLY A 81 -17.37 -2.10 11.16
CA GLY A 81 -16.03 -1.49 11.11
C GLY A 81 -15.60 -0.82 12.41
N GLY A 82 -14.71 0.19 12.31
CA GLY A 82 -14.37 1.08 13.43
C GLY A 82 -13.68 0.40 14.60
N GLY A 83 -12.86 -0.62 14.35
CA GLY A 83 -12.16 -1.37 15.40
C GLY A 83 -13.03 -2.38 16.18
N ALA A 84 -14.30 -2.54 15.81
CA ALA A 84 -15.20 -3.49 16.48
C ALA A 84 -14.75 -4.96 16.33
N PRO A 85 -14.33 -5.45 15.14
CA PRO A 85 -13.91 -6.84 14.97
C PRO A 85 -12.65 -7.16 15.77
N GLU A 86 -11.69 -6.23 15.81
CA GLU A 86 -10.45 -6.35 16.54
C GLU A 86 -10.71 -6.38 18.05
N THR A 87 -11.57 -5.49 18.56
CA THR A 87 -11.96 -5.48 19.97
C THR A 87 -12.68 -6.78 20.35
N TYR A 88 -13.60 -7.26 19.50
CA TYR A 88 -14.32 -8.51 19.72
C TYR A 88 -13.36 -9.71 19.73
N ALA A 89 -12.45 -9.78 18.76
CA ALA A 89 -11.44 -10.84 18.67
C ALA A 89 -10.49 -10.81 19.88
N ALA A 90 -10.02 -9.64 20.30
CA ALA A 90 -9.20 -9.46 21.49
C ALA A 90 -9.90 -9.99 22.76
N ALA A 91 -11.19 -9.68 22.93
CA ALA A 91 -11.97 -10.18 24.07
C ALA A 91 -12.09 -11.72 24.06
N LYS A 92 -12.25 -12.33 22.87
CA LYS A 92 -12.31 -13.79 22.72
C LYS A 92 -10.96 -14.45 23.00
N VAL A 93 -9.88 -13.93 22.43
CA VAL A 93 -8.51 -14.44 22.67
C VAL A 93 -8.15 -14.32 24.15
N ARG A 94 -8.47 -13.18 24.79
CA ARG A 94 -8.23 -12.97 26.23
C ARG A 94 -9.09 -13.86 27.13
N SER A 95 -10.27 -14.25 26.68
CA SER A 95 -11.07 -15.25 27.42
C SER A 95 -10.48 -16.66 27.26
N TRP A 96 -9.99 -16.98 26.06
CA TRP A 96 -9.35 -18.26 25.77
C TRP A 96 -8.00 -18.40 26.47
N SER A 97 -7.22 -17.32 26.61
CA SER A 97 -5.91 -17.35 27.28
C SER A 97 -5.98 -17.88 28.71
N LYS A 98 -7.11 -17.66 29.41
CA LYS A 98 -7.36 -18.17 30.77
C LYS A 98 -7.45 -19.70 30.86
N SER A 99 -7.65 -20.37 29.74
CA SER A 99 -7.62 -21.84 29.66
C SER A 99 -6.23 -22.41 29.40
N LEU A 100 -5.25 -21.55 29.09
CA LEU A 100 -3.86 -21.93 28.85
C LEU A 100 -3.06 -21.83 30.16
N GLU A 101 -1.98 -22.60 30.25
CA GLU A 101 -1.07 -22.59 31.39
C GLU A 101 0.32 -22.10 30.99
N GLY A 102 1.03 -21.49 31.92
CA GLY A 102 2.43 -21.09 31.72
C GLY A 102 2.62 -19.92 30.76
N ARG A 103 3.66 -20.00 29.91
CA ARG A 103 4.10 -18.88 29.06
C ARG A 103 3.16 -18.61 27.88
N GLU A 104 2.41 -19.62 27.43
CA GLU A 104 1.47 -19.49 26.32
C GLU A 104 0.31 -18.56 26.67
N GLN A 105 -0.16 -18.59 27.93
CA GLN A 105 -1.16 -17.65 28.42
C GLN A 105 -0.71 -16.20 28.22
N LEU A 106 0.52 -15.87 28.61
CA LEU A 106 1.08 -14.52 28.50
C LEU A 106 1.18 -14.08 27.04
N ALA A 107 1.58 -14.98 26.15
CA ALA A 107 1.65 -14.71 24.71
C ALA A 107 0.26 -14.43 24.12
N ALA A 108 -0.75 -15.23 24.47
CA ALA A 108 -2.13 -15.03 24.03
C ALA A 108 -2.72 -13.71 24.55
N GLU A 109 -2.42 -13.32 25.79
CA GLU A 109 -2.81 -12.02 26.35
C GLU A 109 -2.17 -10.86 25.58
N LYS A 110 -0.88 -10.97 25.25
CA LYS A 110 -0.18 -9.94 24.45
C LYS A 110 -0.69 -9.86 23.01
N PHE A 111 -1.09 -10.99 22.42
CA PHE A 111 -1.75 -10.98 21.12
C PHE A 111 -3.10 -10.26 21.17
N ALA A 112 -3.89 -10.45 22.23
CA ALA A 112 -5.13 -9.70 22.43
C ALA A 112 -4.87 -8.19 22.60
N ASP A 113 -3.83 -7.80 23.34
CA ASP A 113 -3.42 -6.39 23.45
C ASP A 113 -3.00 -5.82 22.08
N ALA A 114 -2.30 -6.60 21.25
CA ALA A 114 -1.89 -6.18 19.92
C ALA A 114 -3.08 -5.93 18.98
N LEU A 115 -4.15 -6.73 19.05
CA LEU A 115 -5.37 -6.47 18.30
C LEU A 115 -6.04 -5.15 18.71
N GLU A 116 -5.99 -4.80 19.99
CA GLU A 116 -6.55 -3.55 20.51
C GLU A 116 -5.74 -2.30 20.10
N SER A 117 -4.55 -2.45 19.51
CA SER A 117 -3.77 -1.32 18.98
C SER A 117 -4.50 -0.57 17.87
N ILE A 118 -5.32 -1.26 17.06
CA ILE A 118 -6.09 -0.65 15.96
C ILE A 118 -7.17 0.30 16.49
N PRO A 119 -8.11 -0.12 17.36
CA PRO A 119 -9.07 0.80 17.95
C PRO A 119 -8.39 1.88 18.81
N LEU A 120 -7.25 1.60 19.45
CA LEU A 120 -6.50 2.62 20.19
C LEU A 120 -5.99 3.74 19.27
N ALA A 121 -5.37 3.38 18.15
CA ALA A 121 -4.90 4.33 17.14
C ALA A 121 -6.07 5.14 16.54
N LEU A 122 -7.24 4.52 16.34
CA LEU A 122 -8.44 5.24 15.91
C LEU A 122 -8.91 6.26 16.95
N ALA A 123 -8.87 5.91 18.23
CA ALA A 123 -9.25 6.80 19.33
C ALA A 123 -8.29 8.01 19.41
N GLU A 124 -6.98 7.76 19.36
CA GLU A 124 -5.94 8.79 19.37
C GLU A 124 -6.10 9.77 18.20
N ASN A 125 -6.26 9.25 16.98
CA ASN A 125 -6.44 10.06 15.78
C ASN A 125 -7.77 10.84 15.78
N ALA A 126 -8.78 10.35 16.50
CA ALA A 126 -10.06 11.03 16.71
C ALA A 126 -10.02 12.07 17.84
N GLY A 127 -8.91 12.18 18.58
CA GLY A 127 -8.78 13.05 19.76
C GLY A 127 -9.54 12.57 20.99
N MET A 128 -9.87 11.27 21.07
CA MET A 128 -10.50 10.65 22.22
C MET A 128 -9.46 10.24 23.27
N ASP A 129 -9.87 10.12 24.54
CA ASP A 129 -9.00 9.52 25.57
C ASP A 129 -8.86 8.01 25.30
N PRO A 130 -7.65 7.49 25.01
CA PRO A 130 -7.48 6.10 24.61
C PRO A 130 -7.74 5.11 25.75
N ILE A 131 -7.49 5.50 27.01
CA ILE A 131 -7.66 4.67 28.19
C ILE A 131 -9.15 4.46 28.47
N ASP A 132 -9.91 5.55 28.54
CA ASP A 132 -11.36 5.51 28.76
C ASP A 132 -12.07 4.83 27.60
N THR A 133 -11.60 5.07 26.37
CA THR A 133 -12.16 4.44 25.16
C THR A 133 -11.99 2.94 25.22
N LEU A 134 -10.78 2.45 25.50
CA LEU A 134 -10.51 1.01 25.57
C LEU A 134 -11.27 0.34 26.72
N ALA A 135 -11.34 0.98 27.89
CA ALA A 135 -12.10 0.48 29.03
C ALA A 135 -13.60 0.33 28.70
N SER A 136 -14.18 1.32 28.02
CA SER A 136 -15.57 1.32 27.59
C SER A 136 -15.85 0.27 26.51
N LEU A 137 -14.97 0.15 25.51
CA LEU A 137 -15.03 -0.88 24.47
C LEU A 137 -15.03 -2.29 25.09
N ARG A 138 -14.07 -2.59 25.98
CA ARG A 138 -13.98 -3.88 26.69
C ARG A 138 -15.24 -4.17 27.51
N SER A 139 -15.72 -3.18 28.27
CA SER A 139 -16.92 -3.32 29.10
C SER A 139 -18.16 -3.68 28.27
N ARG A 140 -18.37 -3.03 27.12
CA ARG A 140 -19.48 -3.30 26.21
C ARG A 140 -19.36 -4.67 25.52
N GLN A 141 -18.15 -5.06 25.13
CA GLN A 141 -17.91 -6.39 24.57
C GLN A 141 -18.23 -7.51 25.56
N LEU A 142 -17.90 -7.34 26.85
CA LEU A 142 -18.27 -8.28 27.91
C LEU A 142 -19.79 -8.40 28.11
N LYS A 143 -20.55 -7.34 27.80
CA LYS A 143 -22.02 -7.34 27.79
C LYS A 143 -22.64 -7.97 26.54
N GLY A 144 -21.82 -8.47 25.60
CA GLY A 144 -22.26 -9.12 24.37
C GLY A 144 -22.49 -8.17 23.19
N GLU A 145 -22.13 -6.90 23.31
CA GLU A 145 -22.28 -5.91 22.23
C GLU A 145 -21.18 -6.04 21.17
N LYS A 146 -21.25 -7.10 20.36
CA LYS A 146 -20.19 -7.48 19.39
C LYS A 146 -19.85 -6.45 18.31
N TRP A 147 -20.78 -5.53 18.00
CA TRP A 147 -20.59 -4.51 16.95
C TRP A 147 -20.19 -3.14 17.51
N THR A 148 -19.79 -3.10 18.77
CA THR A 148 -19.32 -1.87 19.39
C THR A 148 -17.92 -1.53 18.91
N GLY A 149 -17.78 -0.33 18.35
CA GLY A 149 -16.54 0.25 17.85
C GLY A 149 -16.55 1.78 17.97
N ILE A 150 -15.58 2.42 17.31
CA ILE A 150 -15.34 3.86 17.37
C ILE A 150 -15.92 4.54 16.12
N ASP A 151 -16.89 5.42 16.32
CA ASP A 151 -17.37 6.35 15.30
C ASP A 151 -16.44 7.58 15.35
N VAL A 152 -15.43 7.59 14.48
CA VAL A 152 -14.40 8.65 14.42
C VAL A 152 -15.03 10.01 14.12
N MET A 153 -16.05 10.06 13.24
CA MET A 153 -16.71 11.30 12.83
C MET A 153 -17.53 11.93 13.96
N LYS A 154 -18.07 11.11 14.87
CA LYS A 154 -18.84 11.55 16.03
C LYS A 154 -18.05 11.48 17.34
N THR A 155 -16.76 11.14 17.27
CA THR A 155 -15.84 11.05 18.41
C THR A 155 -16.45 10.27 19.59
N ARG A 156 -17.05 9.11 19.29
CA ARG A 156 -17.78 8.32 20.30
C ARG A 156 -17.79 6.84 20.03
N ILE A 157 -17.97 6.06 21.10
CA ILE A 157 -18.22 4.62 20.99
C ILE A 157 -19.70 4.38 20.66
N ALA A 158 -19.96 3.63 19.60
CA ALA A 158 -21.31 3.29 19.16
C ALA A 158 -21.37 1.89 18.52
N ASN A 159 -22.58 1.45 18.19
CA ASN A 159 -22.79 0.24 17.40
C ASN A 159 -22.55 0.57 15.92
N MET A 160 -21.44 0.07 15.38
CA MET A 160 -20.97 0.46 14.04
C MET A 160 -21.87 -0.06 12.93
N LYS A 161 -22.53 -1.20 13.15
CA LYS A 161 -23.53 -1.71 12.21
C LYS A 161 -24.75 -0.80 12.12
N SER A 162 -25.23 -0.27 13.25
CA SER A 162 -26.35 0.69 13.24
C SER A 162 -26.00 2.05 12.64
N SER A 163 -24.70 2.34 12.49
CA SER A 163 -24.18 3.52 11.81
C SER A 163 -23.85 3.27 10.32
N ASP A 164 -24.20 2.09 9.78
CA ASP A 164 -23.87 1.65 8.41
C ASP A 164 -22.36 1.67 8.09
N ILE A 165 -21.51 1.53 9.11
CA ILE A 165 -20.06 1.39 8.95
C ILE A 165 -19.74 -0.10 8.94
N ILE A 166 -19.56 -0.64 7.74
CA ILE A 166 -19.29 -2.06 7.49
C ILE A 166 -18.03 -2.25 6.67
N GLU A 167 -17.37 -3.39 6.87
CA GLU A 167 -16.15 -3.78 6.17
C GLU A 167 -16.26 -5.25 5.72
N PRO A 168 -15.60 -5.64 4.61
CA PRO A 168 -15.56 -7.04 4.19
C PRO A 168 -14.80 -7.90 5.21
N LEU A 169 -15.31 -9.09 5.51
CA LEU A 169 -14.62 -10.01 6.43
C LEU A 169 -13.25 -10.45 5.89
N THR A 170 -13.15 -10.64 4.56
CA THR A 170 -11.92 -11.08 3.89
C THR A 170 -10.74 -10.16 4.19
N VAL A 171 -10.97 -8.85 4.21
CA VAL A 171 -9.94 -7.85 4.55
C VAL A 171 -9.44 -8.06 5.98
N LYS A 172 -10.33 -8.22 6.96
CA LYS A 172 -9.94 -8.46 8.36
C LYS A 172 -9.18 -9.77 8.55
N TYR A 173 -9.65 -10.83 7.90
CA TYR A 173 -8.98 -12.12 7.94
C TYR A 173 -7.54 -12.00 7.42
N GLN A 174 -7.37 -11.36 6.26
CA GLN A 174 -6.07 -11.21 5.63
C GLN A 174 -5.11 -10.35 6.46
N ILE A 175 -5.60 -9.26 7.07
CA ILE A 175 -4.81 -8.41 7.95
C ILE A 175 -4.24 -9.22 9.13
N VAL A 176 -5.09 -9.96 9.83
CA VAL A 176 -4.66 -10.73 11.01
C VAL A 176 -3.73 -11.87 10.61
N SER A 177 -4.02 -12.59 9.52
CA SER A 177 -3.18 -13.68 9.02
C SER A 177 -1.79 -13.17 8.62
N ALA A 178 -1.74 -12.16 7.74
CA ALA A 178 -0.49 -11.63 7.22
C ALA A 178 0.37 -10.98 8.30
N ALA A 179 -0.25 -10.23 9.22
CA ALA A 179 0.47 -9.64 10.35
C ALA A 179 1.05 -10.71 11.28
N SER A 180 0.29 -11.78 11.56
CA SER A 180 0.76 -12.89 12.39
C SER A 180 1.91 -13.64 11.73
N GLU A 181 1.79 -13.95 10.43
CA GLU A 181 2.85 -14.60 9.66
C GLU A 181 4.13 -13.76 9.63
N ALA A 182 4.02 -12.46 9.36
CA ALA A 182 5.14 -11.54 9.36
C ALA A 182 5.83 -11.47 10.74
N ALA A 183 5.04 -11.34 11.82
CA ALA A 183 5.57 -11.32 13.17
C ALA A 183 6.29 -12.63 13.51
N CYS A 184 5.70 -13.79 13.18
CA CYS A 184 6.34 -15.09 13.39
C CYS A 184 7.61 -15.26 12.54
N MET A 185 7.67 -14.72 11.32
CA MET A 185 8.91 -14.73 10.52
C MET A 185 10.02 -13.94 11.22
N ILE A 186 9.73 -12.72 11.67
CA ILE A 186 10.72 -11.86 12.33
C ILE A 186 11.18 -12.47 13.65
N LEU A 187 10.25 -12.97 14.48
CA LEU A 187 10.57 -13.58 15.79
C LEU A 187 11.39 -14.86 15.69
N ARG A 188 11.40 -15.53 14.52
CA ARG A 188 12.20 -16.73 14.28
C ARG A 188 13.66 -16.42 13.92
N ILE A 189 13.98 -15.17 13.59
CA ILE A 189 15.35 -14.75 13.29
C ILE A 189 16.10 -14.61 14.61
N ASP A 190 17.13 -15.42 14.79
CA ASP A 190 18.00 -15.43 15.96
C ASP A 190 19.21 -14.49 15.79
N ASP A 191 19.74 -14.36 14.57
CA ASP A 191 20.85 -13.47 14.25
C ASP A 191 20.74 -12.87 12.84
N VAL A 192 21.22 -11.64 12.66
CA VAL A 192 21.26 -10.93 11.37
C VAL A 192 22.70 -10.56 11.04
N ILE A 193 23.29 -11.30 10.11
CA ILE A 193 24.63 -11.02 9.62
C ILE A 193 24.54 -10.01 8.48
N ALA A 194 24.80 -8.74 8.80
CA ALA A 194 24.93 -7.70 7.78
C ALA A 194 26.32 -7.79 7.11
N THR A 195 26.38 -8.35 5.90
CA THR A 195 27.61 -8.31 5.10
C THR A 195 27.76 -6.93 4.46
N ALA A 196 28.65 -6.10 4.99
CA ALA A 196 29.05 -4.87 4.32
C ALA A 196 29.87 -5.20 3.06
N LYS A 197 29.23 -5.07 1.89
CA LYS A 197 29.78 -4.55 0.61
C LYS A 197 28.80 -4.82 -0.55
N SER A 198 28.07 -3.79 -0.96
CA SER A 198 27.91 -3.54 -2.40
C SER A 198 28.72 -2.30 -2.70
N SER A 199 29.91 -2.47 -3.26
CA SER A 199 30.57 -1.40 -3.99
C SER A 199 29.54 -0.83 -4.96
N ALA A 200 29.31 0.49 -4.90
CA ALA A 200 28.56 1.18 -5.94
C ALA A 200 29.06 0.72 -7.31
N PRO A 201 28.18 0.53 -8.31
CA PRO A 201 28.61 0.18 -9.65
C PRO A 201 29.66 1.21 -10.12
N PRO A 202 30.77 0.78 -10.74
CA PRO A 202 31.82 1.69 -11.15
C PRO A 202 31.21 2.79 -12.02
N SER A 203 31.44 4.05 -11.63
CA SER A 203 31.13 5.22 -12.45
C SER A 203 31.70 4.95 -13.85
N GLY A 204 30.83 4.86 -14.84
CA GLY A 204 31.20 4.61 -16.23
C GLY A 204 32.25 5.62 -16.67
N GLY A 205 33.49 5.16 -16.82
CA GLY A 205 34.53 5.90 -17.49
C GLY A 205 34.17 6.00 -18.97
N GLU A 206 33.74 7.19 -19.38
CA GLU A 206 33.75 7.59 -20.78
C GLU A 206 35.15 7.41 -21.37
N GLY A 207 35.22 6.92 -22.61
CA GLY A 207 36.41 7.09 -23.46
C GLY A 207 37.12 5.82 -23.91
N GLY A 208 36.41 4.86 -24.51
CA GLY A 208 37.03 3.83 -25.35
C GLY A 208 37.09 4.26 -26.82
N MET A 209 38.13 5.01 -27.21
CA MET A 209 38.42 5.33 -28.61
C MET A 209 39.14 4.13 -29.28
N PRO A 210 38.79 3.75 -30.53
CA PRO A 210 39.33 2.53 -31.16
C PRO A 210 40.83 2.64 -31.52
N PRO A 211 41.56 1.51 -31.58
CA PRO A 211 43.00 1.50 -31.71
C PRO A 211 43.46 1.61 -33.16
N GLY A 212 44.52 2.40 -33.37
CA GLY A 212 45.50 2.13 -34.42
C GLY A 212 45.63 3.16 -35.53
N MET A 213 46.52 4.14 -35.33
CA MET A 213 47.29 4.72 -36.44
C MET A 213 48.61 5.34 -35.97
N GLY A 214 49.71 4.67 -36.34
CA GLY A 214 50.96 5.27 -36.83
C GLY A 214 51.77 6.23 -35.95
N GLY A 215 52.92 5.73 -35.46
CA GLY A 215 54.21 6.16 -36.01
C GLY A 215 54.96 7.35 -35.39
N MET A 216 56.25 7.11 -35.12
CA MET A 216 57.38 8.06 -34.98
C MET A 216 57.34 8.93 -33.71
N GLY A 217 58.40 9.08 -32.91
CA GLY A 217 59.80 8.71 -33.04
C GLY A 217 60.62 9.71 -32.21
N GLY A 218 61.66 9.24 -31.55
CA GLY A 218 62.86 10.04 -31.24
C GLY A 218 62.89 10.87 -29.95
N GLY A 219 63.63 10.36 -28.97
CA GLY A 219 64.87 10.98 -28.49
C GLY A 219 64.80 12.12 -27.46
N GLY A 220 65.71 12.05 -26.47
CA GLY A 220 66.29 13.24 -25.83
C GLY A 220 66.10 13.38 -24.32
N MET A 221 67.07 12.87 -23.57
CA MET A 221 67.42 13.19 -22.17
C MET A 221 67.98 14.65 -22.06
N PRO A 222 68.49 15.16 -20.92
CA PRO A 222 67.89 15.46 -19.60
C PRO A 222 68.20 16.91 -19.10
N GLY A 223 67.60 17.32 -17.97
CA GLY A 223 68.35 18.01 -16.91
C GLY A 223 68.00 19.46 -16.56
N MET A 224 68.45 19.81 -15.34
CA MET A 224 68.45 21.12 -14.65
C MET A 224 67.09 21.53 -14.05
N GLY A 225 66.96 21.85 -12.76
CA GLY A 225 67.94 22.07 -11.71
C GLY A 225 67.41 23.15 -10.76
N GLY A 226 67.55 22.92 -9.45
CA GLY A 226 67.67 23.99 -8.46
C GLY A 226 66.43 24.39 -7.66
N GLY A 227 66.57 24.37 -6.32
CA GLY A 227 66.03 25.43 -5.48
C GLY A 227 64.92 25.07 -4.47
N MET A 228 65.29 24.44 -3.36
CA MET A 228 64.68 24.70 -2.03
C MET A 228 65.10 26.10 -1.51
N PRO A 229 64.62 26.65 -0.37
CA PRO A 229 63.33 26.50 0.33
C PRO A 229 62.77 27.84 0.92
N ASP A 230 61.62 27.74 1.59
CA ASP A 230 61.25 28.40 2.87
C ASP A 230 60.65 29.83 2.94
N MET A 231 59.84 29.97 4.01
CA MET A 231 59.22 31.13 4.67
C MET A 231 57.98 31.73 4.01
N GLY A 232 56.81 31.84 4.66
CA GLY A 232 56.56 32.13 6.08
C GLY A 232 56.26 33.63 6.23
N GLY A 233 55.04 33.98 6.64
CA GLY A 233 54.74 35.33 7.12
C GLY A 233 53.42 35.95 6.65
N MET A 234 52.45 35.97 7.57
CA MET A 234 51.63 37.12 7.97
C MET A 234 51.13 38.08 6.86
N MET A 235 49.82 38.04 6.61
CA MET A 235 48.87 39.12 6.93
C MET A 235 47.46 38.54 6.97
#